data_AF-A0A541C2W1-F1
#
_entry.id   AF-A0A541C2W1-F1
#
_cell.length_a   1.000
_cell.length_b   1.000
_cell.length_c   1.000
_cell.angle_alpha   90.00
_cell.angle_beta   90.00
_cell.angle_gamma   90.00
#
_symmetry.space_group_name_H-M   'P 1'
#
loop_
_entity.id
_entity.type
_entity.pdbx_description
1 polymer ?
#
loop_
_entity_poly.entity_id
_entity_poly.type
_entity_poly.pdbx_seq_one_letter_code
_entity_poly.pdbx_strand_id
1 'polypeptide(L)'
;MTMLPILATLLALAVAAPAPAASILPEARETAPAGPGPAAQGFAAIARGDLDAAERHFTALRQADPAAPAAWLGLAEVAARRGNVAETERLLRAGIAQAPHSSHLHRALGRLMAQRGDPEGTVAAFVAAQQAQPDEALSYFELAEILHERFGQAERALPFYAAALERDPRHWKAAYGRGLALARAGRPAEALSVLAEAARLGPHSPLPDYARAQILMRQNRPQEALAAFDAALARDPELVPARLGKGGVLLGQGRPRDAIPEFEHALARVPNEVNALLGLGMARQAEGDAVGAEAAFRAVLARTPQHPIALNNLAWLTVERGGDLDEAVRWAEAAVTALPNDPSVITTLGWVRRARGELPQAEAALAQAVTLQPNADRLTRLAMVRAAMGRRDEALADLRRALELQPGYAPARQELERIQRN
;
A
#
# COMPACT_ATOMS: atom_id res chain seq x y z
N MET A 1 -4.07 -25.76 -12.51
CA MET A 1 -4.84 -24.90 -11.60
C MET A 1 -4.25 -23.49 -11.71
N THR A 2 -4.84 -22.61 -12.51
CA THR A 2 -4.38 -21.22 -12.65
C THR A 2 -4.91 -20.41 -11.47
N MET A 3 -4.13 -20.35 -10.39
CA MET A 3 -4.33 -19.47 -9.24
C MET A 3 -3.98 -18.02 -9.62
N LEU A 4 -4.84 -17.37 -10.40
CA LEU A 4 -4.84 -15.92 -10.65
C LEU A 4 -6.28 -15.58 -11.07
N PRO A 5 -7.04 -14.76 -10.31
CA PRO A 5 -6.67 -13.38 -10.01
C PRO A 5 -7.22 -12.88 -8.64
N ILE A 6 -6.42 -12.86 -7.58
CA ILE A 6 -6.73 -12.06 -6.36
C ILE A 6 -5.53 -11.22 -5.89
N LEU A 7 -4.32 -11.43 -6.45
CA LEU A 7 -3.12 -10.68 -6.04
C LEU A 7 -3.12 -9.18 -6.41
N ALA A 8 -4.14 -8.68 -7.11
CA ALA A 8 -4.18 -7.29 -7.57
C ALA A 8 -4.77 -6.29 -6.55
N THR A 9 -5.18 -6.72 -5.34
CA THR A 9 -5.85 -5.84 -4.36
C THR A 9 -5.19 -5.84 -2.99
N LEU A 10 -3.86 -5.89 -2.94
CA LEU A 10 -3.11 -5.79 -1.68
C LEU A 10 -1.95 -4.81 -1.82
N LEU A 11 -2.26 -3.51 -1.91
CA LEU A 11 -1.29 -2.46 -1.60
C LEU A 11 -1.95 -1.08 -1.58
N ALA A 12 -2.65 -0.80 -0.49
CA ALA A 12 -2.94 0.55 -0.07
C ALA A 12 -3.13 0.53 1.45
N LEU A 13 -2.09 0.84 2.21
CA LEU A 13 -2.18 1.26 3.61
C LEU A 13 -0.92 2.03 3.98
N ALA A 14 -0.90 3.31 3.61
CA ALA A 14 -0.24 4.29 4.45
C ALA A 14 -1.23 4.60 5.56
N VAL A 15 -1.04 3.98 6.74
CA VAL A 15 -1.71 4.43 7.97
C VAL A 15 -1.09 5.77 8.30
N ALA A 16 -1.74 6.86 7.88
CA ALA A 16 -1.44 8.17 8.41
C ALA A 16 -1.86 8.17 9.89
N ALA A 17 -0.88 8.17 10.78
CA ALA A 17 -1.10 8.47 12.18
C ALA A 17 -1.85 9.82 12.28
N PRO A 18 -2.74 10.02 13.27
CA PRO A 18 -3.37 11.32 13.48
C PRO A 18 -2.28 12.38 13.63
N ALA A 19 -2.31 13.37 12.74
CA ALA A 19 -1.31 14.42 12.71
C ALA A 19 -1.24 15.08 14.09
N PRO A 20 -0.05 15.22 14.71
CA PRO A 20 0.12 16.12 15.84
C PRO A 20 -0.28 17.53 15.41
N ALA A 21 -0.66 18.39 16.36
CA ALA A 21 -1.04 19.79 16.11
C ALA A 21 -0.18 20.40 15.00
N ALA A 22 -0.83 20.96 13.97
CA ALA A 22 -0.22 21.25 12.67
C ALA A 22 0.99 22.17 12.80
N SER A 23 2.19 21.60 12.89
CA SER A 23 3.44 22.35 12.90
C SER A 23 3.67 22.95 11.52
N ILE A 24 4.13 24.20 11.47
CA ILE A 24 4.52 24.88 10.23
C ILE A 24 6.04 24.85 10.03
N LEU A 25 6.77 24.18 10.92
CA LEU A 25 8.20 23.92 10.83
C LEU A 25 8.45 22.50 10.31
N PRO A 26 9.60 22.23 9.66
CA PRO A 26 10.03 20.86 9.41
C PRO A 26 10.28 20.12 10.74
N GLU A 27 10.30 18.79 10.71
CA GLU A 27 10.58 17.98 11.91
C GLU A 27 11.89 18.42 12.59
N ALA A 28 11.87 18.44 13.93
CA ALA A 28 12.63 19.31 14.85
C ALA A 28 14.18 19.34 14.77
N ARG A 29 14.83 18.65 13.83
CA ARG A 29 16.31 18.64 13.70
C ARG A 29 16.88 19.79 12.86
N GLU A 30 16.07 20.50 12.09
CA GLU A 30 16.57 21.50 11.13
C GLU A 30 16.43 22.96 11.59
N THR A 31 15.72 23.25 12.68
CA THR A 31 15.38 24.63 13.09
C THR A 31 16.08 25.12 14.35
N ALA A 32 16.80 24.26 15.08
CA ALA A 32 17.52 24.67 16.28
C ALA A 32 18.85 25.35 15.90
N PRO A 33 19.01 26.66 16.16
CA PRO A 33 20.29 27.33 15.88
C PRO A 33 21.41 26.71 16.72
N ALA A 34 22.60 26.61 16.14
CA ALA A 34 23.78 26.13 16.85
C ALA A 34 24.22 27.19 17.89
N GLY A 35 24.02 26.88 19.18
CA GLY A 35 24.53 27.69 20.30
C GLY A 35 23.46 28.18 21.29
N PRO A 36 23.86 28.62 22.50
CA PRO A 36 22.93 29.15 23.49
C PRO A 36 22.49 30.58 23.10
N GLY A 37 21.26 30.71 22.60
CA GLY A 37 20.66 32.01 22.29
C GLY A 37 19.14 32.02 22.50
N PRO A 38 18.49 33.19 22.51
CA PRO A 38 17.04 33.31 22.74
C PRO A 38 16.19 32.46 21.77
N ALA A 39 16.61 32.35 20.51
CA ALA A 39 15.97 31.48 19.52
C ALA A 39 16.09 29.98 19.90
N ALA A 40 17.26 29.52 20.32
CA ALA A 40 17.47 28.13 20.77
C ALA A 40 16.62 27.81 22.01
N GLN A 41 16.55 28.74 22.97
CA GLN A 41 15.71 28.60 24.16
C GLN A 41 14.22 28.52 23.79
N GLY A 42 13.76 29.34 22.85
CA GLY A 42 12.41 29.31 22.32
C GLY A 42 12.07 27.98 21.64
N PHE A 43 12.91 27.49 20.72
CA PHE A 43 12.67 26.20 20.06
C PHE A 43 12.76 25.02 21.04
N ALA A 44 13.67 25.08 22.03
CA ALA A 44 13.73 24.06 23.07
C ALA A 44 12.46 24.06 23.95
N ALA A 45 11.85 25.23 24.22
CA ALA A 45 10.58 25.33 24.91
C ALA A 45 9.43 24.73 24.08
N ILE A 46 9.38 25.00 22.76
CA ILE A 46 8.44 24.34 21.83
C ILE A 46 8.60 22.82 21.88
N ALA A 47 9.83 22.30 21.85
CA ALA A 47 10.10 20.87 21.91
C ALA A 47 9.63 20.23 23.23
N ARG A 48 9.62 20.98 24.34
CA ARG A 48 9.07 20.54 25.64
C ARG A 48 7.55 20.75 25.78
N GLY A 49 6.90 21.37 24.79
CA GLY A 49 5.48 21.74 24.85
C GLY A 49 5.16 22.98 25.70
N ASP A 50 6.18 23.70 26.18
CA ASP A 50 6.01 24.94 26.94
C ASP A 50 5.86 26.14 25.99
N LEU A 51 4.65 26.29 25.46
CA LEU A 51 4.33 27.32 24.47
C LEU A 51 4.42 28.74 25.05
N ASP A 52 4.18 28.92 26.34
CA ASP A 52 4.24 30.22 26.99
C ASP A 52 5.69 30.69 27.19
N ALA A 53 6.59 29.78 27.58
CA ALA A 53 8.02 30.10 27.60
C ALA A 53 8.55 30.37 26.19
N ALA A 54 8.15 29.58 25.20
CA ALA A 54 8.51 29.82 23.81
C ALA A 54 8.09 31.22 23.34
N GLU A 55 6.83 31.60 23.59
CA GLU A 55 6.29 32.92 23.24
C GLU A 55 7.08 34.05 23.91
N ARG A 56 7.45 33.92 25.19
CA ARG A 56 8.29 34.91 25.88
C ARG A 56 9.65 35.06 25.21
N HIS A 57 10.33 33.94 24.92
CA HIS A 57 11.66 33.96 24.29
C HIS A 57 11.62 34.60 22.89
N PHE A 58 10.64 34.24 22.05
CA PHE A 58 10.53 34.80 20.71
C PHE A 58 10.00 36.24 20.70
N THR A 59 9.15 36.63 21.66
CA THR A 59 8.73 38.04 21.82
C THR A 59 9.91 38.92 22.20
N ALA A 60 10.73 38.48 23.16
CA ALA A 60 11.94 39.19 23.53
C ALA A 60 12.94 39.29 22.35
N LEU A 61 13.12 38.20 21.59
CA LEU A 61 13.96 38.21 20.40
C LEU A 61 13.44 39.20 19.35
N ARG A 62 12.13 39.23 19.09
CA ARG A 62 11.52 40.17 18.14
C ARG A 62 11.66 41.62 18.58
N GLN A 63 11.60 41.90 19.88
CA GLN A 63 11.80 43.25 20.42
C GLN A 63 13.26 43.71 20.28
N ALA A 64 14.21 42.80 20.50
CA ALA A 64 15.63 43.09 20.35
C ALA A 64 16.06 43.21 18.89
N ASP A 65 15.52 42.36 18.01
CA ASP A 65 15.79 42.33 16.58
C ASP A 65 14.50 42.03 15.78
N PRO A 66 13.77 43.06 15.34
CA PRO A 66 12.58 42.90 14.52
C PRO A 66 12.84 42.25 13.16
N ALA A 67 14.08 42.25 12.65
CA ALA A 67 14.44 41.63 11.38
C ALA A 67 14.82 40.15 11.53
N ALA A 68 14.98 39.63 12.75
CA ALA A 68 15.32 38.23 13.01
C ALA A 68 14.21 37.27 12.54
N PRO A 69 14.42 36.45 11.48
CA PRO A 69 13.39 35.55 10.98
C PRO A 69 12.96 34.50 12.01
N ALA A 70 13.91 34.04 12.85
CA ALA A 70 13.65 33.07 13.90
C ALA A 70 12.62 33.55 14.94
N ALA A 71 12.54 34.86 15.21
CA ALA A 71 11.56 35.41 16.14
C ALA A 71 10.13 35.25 15.61
N TRP A 72 9.94 35.61 14.34
CA TRP A 72 8.65 35.51 13.67
C TRP A 72 8.23 34.06 13.42
N LEU A 73 9.16 33.21 13.00
CA LEU A 73 8.93 31.77 12.84
C LEU A 73 8.53 31.11 14.16
N GLY A 74 9.22 31.42 15.25
CA GLY A 74 8.93 30.87 16.56
C GLY A 74 7.55 31.29 17.09
N LEU A 75 7.18 32.57 16.96
CA LEU A 75 5.85 33.05 17.33
C LEU A 75 4.75 32.43 16.46
N ALA A 76 4.98 32.32 15.15
CA ALA A 76 4.03 31.69 14.25
C ALA A 76 3.84 30.20 14.58
N GLU A 77 4.90 29.47 14.91
CA GLU A 77 4.81 28.07 15.35
C GLU A 77 4.05 27.93 16.67
N VAL A 78 4.25 28.84 17.63
CA VAL A 78 3.46 28.87 18.87
C VAL A 78 1.97 29.06 18.56
N ALA A 79 1.63 30.03 17.70
CA ALA A 79 0.25 30.27 17.27
C ALA A 79 -0.34 29.03 16.57
N ALA A 80 0.43 28.36 15.70
CA ALA A 80 0.01 27.16 14.98
C ALA A 80 -0.29 26.01 15.94
N ARG A 81 0.58 25.77 16.93
CA ARG A 81 0.37 24.73 17.96
C ARG A 81 -0.82 25.01 18.88
N ARG A 82 -1.18 26.28 19.07
CA ARG A 82 -2.42 26.68 19.74
C ARG A 82 -3.67 26.57 18.84
N GLY A 83 -3.52 26.16 17.59
CA GLY A 83 -4.61 26.04 16.61
C GLY A 83 -5.07 27.38 16.02
N ASN A 84 -4.32 28.48 16.23
CA ASN A 84 -4.69 29.79 15.73
C ASN A 84 -4.07 30.05 14.35
N VAL A 85 -4.73 29.52 13.32
CA VAL A 85 -4.30 29.62 11.91
C VAL A 85 -4.23 31.08 11.42
N ALA A 86 -5.19 31.92 11.81
CA ALA A 86 -5.24 33.32 11.38
C ALA A 86 -4.05 34.11 11.92
N GLU A 87 -3.72 33.91 13.20
CA GLU A 87 -2.58 34.55 13.84
C GLU A 87 -1.26 34.03 13.28
N THR A 88 -1.18 32.72 13.00
CA THR A 88 -0.02 32.11 12.34
C THR A 88 0.30 32.79 11.02
N GLU A 89 -0.70 32.96 10.15
CA GLU A 89 -0.52 33.63 8.86
C GLU A 89 -0.11 35.10 9.05
N ARG A 90 -0.78 35.81 9.96
CA ARG A 90 -0.48 37.21 10.24
C ARG A 90 0.96 37.40 10.68
N LEU A 91 1.46 36.55 11.58
CA LEU A 91 2.83 36.57 12.08
C LEU A 91 3.85 36.24 10.98
N LEU A 92 3.58 35.26 10.12
CA LEU A 92 4.44 34.93 8.99
C LEU A 92 4.54 36.08 7.99
N ARG A 93 3.41 36.69 7.61
CA ARG A 93 3.39 37.84 6.69
C ARG A 93 4.08 39.06 7.28
N ALA A 94 3.89 39.33 8.57
CA ALA A 94 4.60 40.40 9.28
C ALA A 94 6.12 40.14 9.31
N GLY A 95 6.54 38.89 9.56
CA GLY A 95 7.94 38.50 9.49
C GLY A 95 8.53 38.66 8.09
N ILE A 96 7.81 38.27 7.04
CA ILE A 96 8.23 38.46 5.64
C ILE A 96 8.38 39.94 5.31
N ALA A 97 7.51 40.81 5.83
CA ALA A 97 7.64 42.25 5.63
C ALA A 97 8.92 42.83 6.27
N GLN A 98 9.40 42.26 7.38
CA GLN A 98 10.65 42.67 8.03
C GLN A 98 11.90 42.02 7.40
N ALA A 99 11.76 40.78 6.93
CA ALA A 99 12.85 39.99 6.35
C ALA A 99 12.40 39.35 5.01
N PRO A 100 12.26 40.15 3.93
CA PRO A 100 11.69 39.67 2.67
C PRO A 100 12.54 38.61 1.96
N HIS A 101 13.84 38.55 2.26
CA HIS A 101 14.78 37.57 1.72
C HIS A 101 14.98 36.34 2.61
N SER A 102 14.06 36.08 3.55
CA SER A 102 14.10 34.88 4.39
C SER A 102 13.39 33.69 3.74
N SER A 103 14.15 32.74 3.20
CA SER A 103 13.62 31.50 2.63
C SER A 103 12.78 30.71 3.66
N HIS A 104 13.21 30.66 4.92
CA HIS A 104 12.52 29.95 5.99
C HIS A 104 11.10 30.47 6.25
N LEU A 105 10.90 31.80 6.21
CA LEU A 105 9.59 32.43 6.44
C LEU A 105 8.63 32.15 5.28
N HIS A 106 9.13 32.24 4.05
CA HIS A 106 8.37 31.91 2.85
C HIS A 106 8.00 30.42 2.78
N ARG A 107 8.91 29.50 3.11
CA ARG A 107 8.60 28.07 3.21
C ARG A 107 7.57 27.76 4.29
N ALA A 108 7.67 28.40 5.46
CA ALA A 108 6.69 28.24 6.53
C ALA A 108 5.30 28.72 6.11
N LEU A 109 5.22 29.84 5.37
CA LEU A 109 3.97 30.29 4.76
C LEU A 109 3.45 29.28 3.72
N GLY A 110 4.32 28.75 2.88
CA GLY A 110 3.97 27.72 1.90
C GLY A 110 3.39 26.46 2.55
N ARG A 111 4.00 25.96 3.64
CA ARG A 111 3.48 24.84 4.42
C ARG A 111 2.12 25.14 5.05
N LEU A 112 1.90 26.36 5.54
CA LEU A 112 0.60 26.79 6.05
C LEU A 112 -0.48 26.80 4.94
N MET A 113 -0.14 27.30 3.75
CA MET A 113 -1.06 27.27 2.60
C MET A 113 -1.39 25.84 2.18
N ALA A 114 -0.39 24.96 2.21
CA ALA A 114 -0.58 23.53 1.94
C ALA A 114 -1.54 22.87 2.95
N GLN A 115 -1.42 23.20 4.23
CA GLN A 115 -2.33 22.74 5.27
C GLN A 115 -3.78 23.19 5.04
N ARG A 116 -3.97 24.37 4.46
CA ARG A 116 -5.29 24.93 4.10
C ARG A 116 -5.86 24.40 2.79
N GLY A 117 -5.12 23.53 2.09
CA GLY A 117 -5.55 23.02 0.79
C GLY A 117 -5.41 24.03 -0.35
N ASP A 118 -4.55 25.04 -0.22
CA ASP A 118 -4.29 26.05 -1.25
C ASP A 118 -3.00 25.74 -2.03
N PRO A 119 -3.09 25.04 -3.18
CA PRO A 119 -1.90 24.69 -3.96
C PRO A 119 -1.23 25.91 -4.60
N GLU A 120 -1.97 26.94 -4.99
CA GLU A 120 -1.39 28.10 -5.67
C GLU A 120 -0.70 29.05 -4.68
N GLY A 121 -1.30 29.26 -3.50
CA GLY A 121 -0.64 29.94 -2.39
C GLY A 121 0.63 29.22 -1.91
N THR A 122 0.62 27.88 -1.93
CA THR A 122 1.80 27.06 -1.64
C THR A 122 2.91 27.34 -2.65
N VAL A 123 2.62 27.20 -3.94
CA VAL A 123 3.60 27.44 -5.01
C VAL A 123 4.15 28.86 -4.93
N ALA A 124 3.29 29.87 -4.78
CA ALA A 124 3.72 31.27 -4.70
C ALA A 124 4.70 31.53 -3.55
N ALA A 125 4.40 30.99 -2.36
CA ALA A 125 5.26 31.14 -1.20
C ALA A 125 6.60 30.39 -1.38
N PHE A 126 6.59 29.17 -1.91
CA PHE A 126 7.84 28.44 -2.18
C PHE A 126 8.67 29.07 -3.30
N VAL A 127 8.06 29.64 -4.33
CA VAL A 127 8.78 30.42 -5.35
C VAL A 127 9.45 31.64 -4.73
N ALA A 128 8.80 32.35 -3.80
CA ALA A 128 9.43 33.43 -3.06
C ALA A 128 10.61 32.94 -2.19
N ALA A 129 10.49 31.76 -1.58
CA ALA A 129 11.60 31.14 -0.86
C ALA A 129 12.80 30.81 -1.76
N GLN A 130 12.52 30.29 -2.96
CA GLN A 130 13.54 29.97 -3.98
C GLN A 130 14.20 31.24 -4.52
N GLN A 131 13.47 32.35 -4.67
CA GLN A 131 14.07 33.64 -5.03
C GLN A 131 14.99 34.19 -3.93
N ALA A 132 14.62 33.97 -2.67
CA ALA A 132 15.43 34.36 -1.52
C ALA A 132 16.73 33.54 -1.40
N GLN A 133 16.69 32.24 -1.70
CA GLN A 133 17.85 31.34 -1.70
C GLN A 133 17.80 30.36 -2.89
N PRO A 134 18.27 30.77 -4.08
CA PRO A 134 18.15 29.97 -5.30
C PRO A 134 18.93 28.65 -5.28
N ASP A 135 20.01 28.58 -4.52
CA ASP A 135 20.90 27.42 -4.46
C ASP A 135 20.44 26.37 -3.41
N GLU A 136 19.41 26.68 -2.60
CA GLU A 136 18.90 25.77 -1.58
C GLU A 136 18.00 24.68 -2.20
N ALA A 137 18.52 23.46 -2.33
CA ALA A 137 17.76 22.31 -2.85
C ALA A 137 16.46 22.02 -2.05
N LEU A 138 16.48 22.29 -0.74
CA LEU A 138 15.41 21.96 0.19
C LEU A 138 14.08 22.65 -0.16
N SER A 139 14.12 23.92 -0.58
CA SER A 139 12.92 24.66 -1.01
C SER A 139 12.23 24.02 -2.23
N TYR A 140 13.01 23.48 -3.17
CA TYR A 140 12.49 22.81 -4.37
C TYR A 140 11.94 21.43 -4.02
N PHE A 141 12.67 20.68 -3.19
CA PHE A 141 12.27 19.35 -2.73
C PHE A 141 10.96 19.39 -1.94
N GLU A 142 10.83 20.29 -0.94
CA GLU A 142 9.61 20.41 -0.13
C GLU A 142 8.38 20.77 -0.97
N LEU A 143 8.51 21.71 -1.92
CA LEU A 143 7.42 22.06 -2.82
C LEU A 143 7.01 20.85 -3.66
N ALA A 144 7.98 20.10 -4.20
CA ALA A 144 7.73 18.90 -4.98
C ALA A 144 6.99 17.82 -4.16
N GLU A 145 7.42 17.57 -2.92
CA GLU A 145 6.76 16.63 -2.02
C GLU A 145 5.31 17.06 -1.71
N ILE A 146 5.08 18.34 -1.41
CA ILE A 146 3.73 18.84 -1.12
C ILE A 146 2.81 18.69 -2.34
N LEU A 147 3.27 19.08 -3.52
CA LEU A 147 2.50 18.92 -4.76
C LEU A 147 2.19 17.45 -5.04
N HIS A 148 3.17 16.55 -4.84
CA HIS A 148 3.03 15.13 -5.10
C HIS A 148 2.13 14.43 -4.08
N GLU A 149 2.48 14.48 -2.79
CA GLU A 149 1.87 13.67 -1.74
C GLU A 149 0.53 14.26 -1.26
N ARG A 150 0.46 15.58 -1.08
CA ARG A 150 -0.73 16.23 -0.51
C ARG A 150 -1.76 16.58 -1.56
N PHE A 151 -1.31 17.11 -2.70
CA PHE A 151 -2.22 17.57 -3.76
C PHE A 151 -2.41 16.53 -4.87
N GLY A 152 -1.64 15.44 -4.90
CA GLY A 152 -1.72 14.42 -5.95
C GLY A 152 -1.27 14.90 -7.33
N GLN A 153 -0.59 16.05 -7.41
CA GLN A 153 -0.20 16.72 -8.65
C GLN A 153 1.20 16.27 -9.09
N ALA A 154 1.33 14.96 -9.37
CA ALA A 154 2.61 14.33 -9.68
C ALA A 154 3.37 15.00 -10.85
N GLU A 155 2.69 15.32 -11.95
CA GLU A 155 3.30 16.00 -13.11
C GLU A 155 3.82 17.41 -12.76
N ARG A 156 3.08 18.18 -11.96
CA ARG A 156 3.53 19.51 -11.49
C ARG A 156 4.73 19.43 -10.55
N ALA A 157 4.89 18.34 -9.82
CA ALA A 157 6.01 18.14 -8.90
C ALA A 157 7.34 17.81 -9.60
N LEU A 158 7.31 17.17 -10.78
CA LEU A 158 8.50 16.71 -11.50
C LEU A 158 9.56 17.80 -11.76
N PRO A 159 9.24 19.00 -12.27
CA PRO A 159 10.25 20.03 -12.49
C PRO A 159 10.90 20.51 -11.19
N PHE A 160 10.17 20.51 -10.07
CA PHE A 160 10.72 20.90 -8.77
C PHE A 160 11.64 19.83 -8.19
N TYR A 161 11.31 18.55 -8.35
CA TYR A 161 12.26 17.47 -8.02
C TYR A 161 13.52 17.53 -8.87
N ALA A 162 13.40 17.82 -10.17
CA ALA A 162 14.56 17.98 -11.05
C ALA A 162 15.44 19.15 -10.58
N ALA A 163 14.84 20.31 -10.29
CA ALA A 163 15.54 21.47 -9.77
C ALA A 163 16.23 21.20 -8.43
N ALA A 164 15.61 20.43 -7.53
CA ALA A 164 16.24 20.00 -6.28
C ALA A 164 17.50 19.16 -6.53
N LEU A 165 17.44 18.22 -7.49
CA LEU A 165 18.55 17.35 -7.87
C LEU A 165 19.66 18.07 -8.66
N GLU A 166 19.36 19.15 -9.36
CA GLU A 166 20.38 20.01 -9.97
C GLU A 166 21.25 20.70 -8.91
N ARG A 167 20.65 21.06 -7.76
CA ARG A 167 21.32 21.76 -6.65
C ARG A 167 22.03 20.81 -5.69
N ASP A 168 21.38 19.68 -5.40
CA ASP A 168 21.99 18.58 -4.66
C ASP A 168 21.82 17.27 -5.43
N PRO A 169 22.78 16.92 -6.32
CA PRO A 169 22.75 15.67 -7.08
C PRO A 169 22.81 14.41 -6.22
N ARG A 170 23.16 14.53 -4.93
CA ARG A 170 23.25 13.39 -4.00
C ARG A 170 22.01 13.27 -3.10
N HIS A 171 21.00 14.10 -3.30
CA HIS A 171 19.77 14.11 -2.51
C HIS A 171 18.88 12.89 -2.81
N TRP A 172 19.20 11.75 -2.20
CA TRP A 172 18.51 10.48 -2.48
C TRP A 172 16.99 10.54 -2.27
N LYS A 173 16.50 11.32 -1.28
CA LYS A 173 15.06 11.49 -1.04
C LYS A 173 14.36 12.23 -2.18
N ALA A 174 15.06 13.15 -2.86
CA ALA A 174 14.49 13.91 -3.98
C ALA A 174 14.45 13.03 -5.23
N ALA A 175 15.48 12.21 -5.44
CA ALA A 175 15.47 11.17 -6.47
C ALA A 175 14.36 10.14 -6.20
N TYR A 176 14.21 9.70 -4.95
CA TYR A 176 13.13 8.78 -4.54
C TYR A 176 11.75 9.37 -4.82
N GLY A 177 11.47 10.59 -4.34
CA GLY A 177 10.20 11.30 -4.58
C GLY A 177 9.91 11.53 -6.07
N ARG A 178 10.93 11.90 -6.85
CA ARG A 178 10.83 12.00 -8.32
C ARG A 178 10.44 10.68 -8.96
N GLY A 179 11.06 9.58 -8.51
CA GLY A 179 10.75 8.23 -8.99
C GLY A 179 9.30 7.83 -8.73
N LEU A 180 8.78 8.13 -7.53
CA LEU A 180 7.37 7.90 -7.21
C LEU A 180 6.42 8.77 -8.06
N ALA A 181 6.74 10.06 -8.23
CA ALA A 181 5.97 10.98 -9.05
C ALA A 181 5.92 10.54 -10.52
N LEU A 182 7.05 10.09 -11.09
CA LEU A 182 7.11 9.51 -12.43
C LEU A 182 6.21 8.28 -12.57
N ALA A 183 6.21 7.38 -11.57
CA ALA A 183 5.34 6.20 -11.59
C ALA A 183 3.86 6.59 -11.54
N ARG A 184 3.49 7.59 -10.72
CA ARG A 184 2.12 8.11 -10.60
C ARG A 184 1.65 8.81 -11.88
N ALA A 185 2.59 9.45 -12.57
CA ALA A 185 2.39 10.11 -13.86
C ALA A 185 2.35 9.15 -15.07
N GLY A 186 2.43 7.82 -14.84
CA GLY A 186 2.38 6.85 -15.93
C GLY A 186 3.69 6.69 -16.72
N ARG A 187 4.82 7.08 -16.13
CA ARG A 187 6.18 6.97 -16.70
C ARG A 187 7.03 5.92 -15.95
N PRO A 188 6.61 4.64 -15.91
CA PRO A 188 7.23 3.64 -15.03
C PRO A 188 8.66 3.26 -15.43
N ALA A 189 9.03 3.32 -16.72
CA ALA A 189 10.40 3.03 -17.15
C ALA A 189 11.39 4.06 -16.60
N GLU A 190 11.05 5.35 -16.67
CA GLU A 190 11.85 6.43 -16.10
C GLU A 190 11.86 6.37 -14.58
N ALA A 191 10.72 6.06 -13.96
CA ALA A 191 10.64 5.85 -12.52
C ALA A 191 11.62 4.77 -12.03
N LEU A 192 11.70 3.63 -12.71
CA LEU A 192 12.61 2.54 -12.35
C LEU A 192 14.08 2.97 -12.44
N SER A 193 14.45 3.76 -13.45
CA SER A 193 15.80 4.30 -13.60
C SER A 193 16.15 5.27 -12.46
N VAL A 194 15.27 6.23 -12.19
CA VAL A 194 15.47 7.24 -11.14
C VAL A 194 15.50 6.60 -9.74
N LEU A 195 14.67 5.59 -9.48
CA LEU A 195 14.68 4.87 -8.20
C LEU A 195 15.92 4.00 -8.02
N ALA A 196 16.49 3.45 -9.10
CA ALA A 196 17.77 2.74 -9.02
C ALA A 196 18.91 3.69 -8.62
N GLU A 197 18.89 4.91 -9.15
CA GLU A 197 19.83 5.96 -8.73
C GLU A 197 19.59 6.39 -7.27
N ALA A 198 18.33 6.57 -6.85
CA ALA A 198 18.01 6.85 -5.45
C ALA A 198 18.52 5.75 -4.50
N ALA A 199 18.45 4.47 -4.89
CA ALA A 199 18.98 3.35 -4.12
C ALA A 199 20.51 3.38 -3.98
N ARG A 200 21.22 3.91 -4.99
CA ARG A 200 22.68 4.11 -4.99
C ARG A 200 23.09 5.29 -4.12
N LEU A 201 22.35 6.40 -4.19
CA LEU A 201 22.60 7.62 -3.42
C LEU A 201 22.26 7.45 -1.92
N GLY A 202 21.25 6.64 -1.60
CA GLY A 202 20.81 6.34 -0.24
C GLY A 202 21.05 4.87 0.14
N PRO A 203 22.31 4.41 0.30
CA PRO A 203 22.63 2.99 0.42
C PRO A 203 22.03 2.30 1.65
N HIS A 204 21.60 3.07 2.66
CA HIS A 204 21.00 2.56 3.89
C HIS A 204 19.46 2.54 3.85
N SER A 205 18.83 3.06 2.81
CA SER A 205 17.37 3.13 2.69
C SER A 205 16.84 1.96 1.86
N PRO A 206 15.92 1.13 2.39
CA PRO A 206 15.28 0.07 1.61
C PRO A 206 14.18 0.61 0.66
N LEU A 207 13.74 1.85 0.86
CA LEU A 207 12.56 2.41 0.22
C LEU A 207 12.64 2.48 -1.31
N PRO A 208 13.77 2.90 -1.94
CA PRO A 208 13.83 2.96 -3.39
C PRO A 208 13.69 1.59 -4.06
N ASP A 209 14.35 0.56 -3.54
CA ASP A 209 14.25 -0.79 -4.08
C ASP A 209 12.89 -1.43 -3.81
N TYR A 210 12.29 -1.17 -2.64
CA TYR A 210 10.91 -1.57 -2.36
C TYR A 210 9.91 -0.91 -3.33
N ALA A 211 10.09 0.37 -3.67
CA ALA A 211 9.26 1.05 -4.66
C ALA A 211 9.46 0.48 -6.08
N ARG A 212 10.69 0.15 -6.47
CA ARG A 212 10.99 -0.54 -7.73
C ARG A 212 10.26 -1.87 -7.81
N ALA A 213 10.33 -2.69 -6.76
CA ALA A 213 9.67 -3.98 -6.71
C ALA A 213 8.15 -3.87 -6.96
N GLN A 214 7.49 -2.90 -6.32
CA GLN A 214 6.06 -2.65 -6.53
C GLN A 214 5.72 -2.21 -7.95
N ILE A 215 6.55 -1.35 -8.57
CA ILE A 215 6.35 -0.94 -9.97
C ILE A 215 6.52 -2.15 -10.90
N LEU A 216 7.54 -2.97 -10.68
CA LEU A 216 7.82 -4.17 -11.47
C LEU A 216 6.70 -5.21 -11.36
N MET A 217 6.10 -5.37 -10.18
CA MET A 217 4.91 -6.22 -10.00
C MET A 217 3.73 -5.73 -10.84
N ARG A 218 3.43 -4.42 -10.83
CA ARG A 218 2.35 -3.85 -11.66
C ARG A 218 2.62 -3.98 -13.16
N GLN A 219 3.88 -4.05 -13.57
CA GLN A 219 4.30 -4.30 -14.94
C GLN A 219 4.36 -5.80 -15.31
N ASN A 220 3.94 -6.69 -14.41
CA ASN A 220 4.03 -8.15 -14.60
C ASN A 220 5.47 -8.64 -14.89
N ARG A 221 6.46 -8.07 -14.20
CA ARG A 221 7.89 -8.42 -14.29
C ARG A 221 8.36 -9.08 -12.98
N PRO A 222 7.90 -10.30 -12.67
CA PRO A 222 8.03 -10.88 -11.33
C PRO A 222 9.48 -11.20 -10.94
N GLN A 223 10.34 -11.62 -11.88
CA GLN A 223 11.75 -11.93 -11.56
C GLN A 223 12.54 -10.68 -11.13
N GLU A 224 12.32 -9.57 -11.82
CA GLU A 224 12.95 -8.31 -11.47
C GLU A 224 12.38 -7.74 -10.16
N ALA A 225 11.08 -7.95 -9.91
CA ALA A 225 10.46 -7.59 -8.64
C ALA A 225 11.09 -8.35 -7.47
N LEU A 226 11.34 -9.67 -7.60
CA LEU A 226 12.04 -10.47 -6.58
C LEU A 226 13.44 -9.90 -6.29
N ALA A 227 14.23 -9.61 -7.33
CA ALA A 227 15.56 -9.03 -7.16
C ALA A 227 15.51 -7.66 -6.44
N ALA A 228 14.51 -6.84 -6.73
CA ALA A 228 14.30 -5.57 -6.05
C ALA A 228 13.84 -5.75 -4.59
N PHE A 229 12.98 -6.73 -4.28
CA PHE A 229 12.66 -7.07 -2.90
C PHE A 229 13.87 -7.58 -2.13
N ASP A 230 14.70 -8.43 -2.73
CA ASP A 230 15.94 -8.91 -2.12
C ASP A 230 16.91 -7.76 -1.83
N ALA A 231 17.04 -6.79 -2.75
CA ALA A 231 17.85 -5.59 -2.54
C ALA A 231 17.31 -4.69 -1.41
N ALA A 232 15.99 -4.58 -1.26
CA ALA A 232 15.37 -3.87 -0.14
C ALA A 232 15.62 -4.60 1.19
N LEU A 233 15.43 -5.93 1.22
CA LEU A 233 15.61 -6.77 2.41
C LEU A 233 17.08 -6.92 2.81
N ALA A 234 18.03 -6.75 1.89
CA ALA A 234 19.45 -6.67 2.22
C ALA A 234 19.80 -5.43 3.05
N ARG A 235 19.01 -4.34 2.93
CA ARG A 235 19.18 -3.10 3.68
C ARG A 235 18.36 -3.07 4.96
N ASP A 236 17.14 -3.59 4.90
CA ASP A 236 16.26 -3.78 6.05
C ASP A 236 15.66 -5.18 6.03
N PRO A 237 16.31 -6.16 6.69
CA PRO A 237 15.81 -7.53 6.79
C PRO A 237 14.45 -7.64 7.49
N GLU A 238 14.03 -6.63 8.25
CA GLU A 238 12.80 -6.64 9.03
C GLU A 238 11.64 -5.91 8.32
N LEU A 239 11.84 -5.48 7.07
CA LEU A 239 10.83 -4.77 6.28
C LEU A 239 9.66 -5.69 5.89
N VAL A 240 8.68 -5.78 6.77
CA VAL A 240 7.47 -6.62 6.61
C VAL A 240 6.78 -6.44 5.25
N PRO A 241 6.54 -5.22 4.74
CA PRO A 241 5.91 -5.06 3.42
C PRO A 241 6.71 -5.67 2.26
N ALA A 242 8.05 -5.65 2.32
CA ALA A 242 8.89 -6.28 1.30
C ALA A 242 8.83 -7.81 1.39
N ARG A 243 8.77 -8.39 2.59
CA ARG A 243 8.57 -9.84 2.79
C ARG A 243 7.22 -10.31 2.27
N LEU A 244 6.15 -9.59 2.59
CA LEU A 244 4.81 -9.84 2.07
C LEU A 244 4.78 -9.82 0.53
N GLY A 245 5.37 -8.77 -0.06
CA GLY A 245 5.46 -8.63 -1.51
C GLY A 245 6.24 -9.77 -2.16
N LYS A 246 7.41 -10.12 -1.61
CA LYS A 246 8.24 -11.24 -2.08
C LYS A 246 7.51 -12.58 -1.97
N GLY A 247 6.93 -12.88 -0.81
CA GLY A 247 6.14 -14.10 -0.58
C GLY A 247 4.97 -14.21 -1.55
N GLY A 248 4.26 -13.11 -1.81
CA GLY A 248 3.18 -13.06 -2.80
C GLY A 248 3.65 -13.36 -4.23
N VAL A 249 4.78 -12.78 -4.66
CA VAL A 249 5.36 -13.06 -5.98
C VAL A 249 5.79 -14.52 -6.11
N LEU A 250 6.45 -15.08 -5.09
CA LEU A 250 6.89 -16.48 -5.07
C LEU A 250 5.69 -17.43 -5.16
N LEU A 251 4.64 -17.17 -4.38
CA LEU A 251 3.41 -17.97 -4.42
C LEU A 251 2.74 -17.90 -5.80
N GLY A 252 2.66 -16.72 -6.40
CA GLY A 252 2.13 -16.52 -7.76
C GLY A 252 2.94 -17.23 -8.86
N GLN A 253 4.22 -17.50 -8.62
CA GLN A 253 5.09 -18.30 -9.49
C GLN A 253 4.99 -19.82 -9.24
N GLY A 254 4.11 -20.26 -8.33
CA GLY A 254 4.02 -21.67 -7.96
C GLY A 254 5.21 -22.15 -7.13
N ARG A 255 5.84 -21.25 -6.36
CA ARG A 255 6.96 -21.56 -5.45
C ARG A 255 6.55 -21.40 -3.98
N PRO A 256 5.54 -22.15 -3.49
CA PRO A 256 5.03 -21.98 -2.13
C PRO A 256 6.07 -22.33 -1.04
N ARG A 257 6.97 -23.29 -1.26
CA ARG A 257 8.09 -23.59 -0.34
C ARG A 257 8.96 -22.37 -0.04
N ASP A 258 9.24 -21.57 -1.07
CA ASP A 258 10.06 -20.37 -0.93
C ASP A 258 9.25 -19.21 -0.33
N ALA A 259 7.93 -19.21 -0.49
CA ALA A 259 7.04 -18.16 0.02
C ALA A 259 6.77 -18.27 1.54
N ILE A 260 6.64 -19.50 2.06
CA ILE A 260 6.40 -19.78 3.49
C ILE A 260 7.35 -19.02 4.42
N PRO A 261 8.70 -19.11 4.28
CA PRO A 261 9.61 -18.43 5.20
C PRO A 261 9.47 -16.91 5.16
N GLU A 262 9.08 -16.32 4.02
CA GLU A 262 8.86 -14.87 3.92
C GLU A 262 7.64 -14.42 4.75
N PHE A 263 6.55 -15.20 4.70
CA PHE A 263 5.36 -14.93 5.53
C PHE A 263 5.62 -15.22 7.01
N GLU A 264 6.37 -16.28 7.34
CA GLU A 264 6.72 -16.60 8.73
C GLU A 264 7.62 -15.52 9.34
N HIS A 265 8.60 -15.00 8.60
CA HIS A 265 9.40 -13.85 9.04
C HIS A 265 8.55 -12.59 9.24
N ALA A 266 7.60 -12.30 8.34
CA ALA A 266 6.66 -11.19 8.53
C ALA A 266 5.85 -11.34 9.83
N LEU A 267 5.37 -12.56 10.13
CA LEU A 267 4.60 -12.87 11.34
C LEU A 267 5.43 -12.84 12.63
N ALA A 268 6.73 -13.18 12.55
CA ALA A 268 7.64 -13.04 13.68
C ALA A 268 7.79 -11.57 14.13
N ARG A 269 7.62 -10.62 13.20
CA ARG A 269 7.73 -9.18 13.44
C ARG A 269 6.42 -8.50 13.77
N VAL A 270 5.37 -8.86 13.04
CA VAL A 270 4.02 -8.38 13.30
C VAL A 270 3.13 -9.61 13.49
N PRO A 271 3.01 -10.09 14.75
CA PRO A 271 2.13 -11.21 15.05
C PRO A 271 0.70 -10.92 14.59
N ASN A 272 0.09 -11.88 13.92
CA ASN A 272 -1.26 -11.79 13.37
C ASN A 272 -1.44 -10.76 12.24
N GLU A 273 -0.38 -10.38 11.52
CA GLU A 273 -0.52 -9.63 10.26
C GLU A 273 -1.37 -10.46 9.28
N VAL A 274 -2.52 -9.90 8.88
CA VAL A 274 -3.59 -10.64 8.19
C VAL A 274 -3.13 -11.14 6.81
N ASN A 275 -2.35 -10.35 6.08
CA ASN A 275 -1.90 -10.71 4.74
C ASN A 275 -0.84 -11.81 4.77
N ALA A 276 0.03 -11.81 5.78
CA ALA A 276 1.01 -12.85 6.02
C ALA A 276 0.32 -14.16 6.41
N LEU A 277 -0.70 -14.11 7.30
CA LEU A 277 -1.49 -15.29 7.65
C LEU A 277 -2.23 -15.87 6.43
N LEU A 278 -2.85 -15.01 5.62
CA LEU A 278 -3.51 -15.45 4.37
C LEU A 278 -2.51 -16.07 3.39
N GLY A 279 -1.40 -15.39 3.15
CA GLY A 279 -0.34 -15.87 2.25
C GLY A 279 0.27 -17.19 2.73
N LEU A 280 0.52 -17.32 4.04
CA LEU A 280 1.01 -18.54 4.67
C LEU A 280 0.00 -19.68 4.51
N GLY A 281 -1.29 -19.41 4.75
CA GLY A 281 -2.35 -20.41 4.59
C GLY A 281 -2.44 -20.92 3.14
N MET A 282 -2.39 -20.01 2.17
CA MET A 282 -2.39 -20.37 0.75
C MET A 282 -1.13 -21.14 0.34
N ALA A 283 0.04 -20.73 0.83
CA ALA A 283 1.30 -21.41 0.52
C ALA A 283 1.35 -22.82 1.12
N ARG A 284 0.92 -23.00 2.38
CA ARG A 284 0.81 -24.31 3.02
C ARG A 284 -0.21 -25.21 2.33
N GLN A 285 -1.35 -24.67 1.91
CA GLN A 285 -2.33 -25.42 1.12
C GLN A 285 -1.74 -25.90 -0.22
N ALA A 286 -1.00 -25.03 -0.92
CA ALA A 286 -0.34 -25.39 -2.18
C ALA A 286 0.75 -26.48 -2.00
N GLU A 287 1.36 -26.56 -0.82
CA GLU A 287 2.29 -27.62 -0.43
C GLU A 287 1.61 -28.90 0.06
N GLY A 288 0.28 -28.91 0.20
CA GLY A 288 -0.48 -30.04 0.75
C GLY A 288 -0.49 -30.09 2.29
N ASP A 289 0.04 -29.09 2.99
CA ASP A 289 -0.09 -28.94 4.44
C ASP A 289 -1.47 -28.35 4.79
N ALA A 290 -2.49 -29.19 4.71
CA ALA A 290 -3.87 -28.82 5.00
C ALA A 290 -4.09 -28.40 6.45
N VAL A 291 -3.35 -28.97 7.41
CA VAL A 291 -3.47 -28.66 8.83
C VAL A 291 -2.92 -27.27 9.12
N GLY A 292 -1.70 -26.99 8.62
CA GLY A 292 -1.09 -25.68 8.78
C GLY A 292 -1.82 -24.58 8.00
N ALA A 293 -2.41 -24.89 6.85
CA ALA A 293 -3.26 -23.97 6.11
C ALA A 293 -4.53 -23.59 6.89
N GLU A 294 -5.20 -24.58 7.48
CA GLU A 294 -6.39 -24.37 8.31
C GLU A 294 -6.11 -23.48 9.51
N ALA A 295 -5.00 -23.76 10.22
CA ALA A 295 -4.57 -22.97 11.37
C ALA A 295 -4.35 -21.50 10.98
N ALA A 296 -3.69 -21.25 9.84
CA ALA A 296 -3.45 -19.90 9.34
C ALA A 296 -4.76 -19.18 8.98
N PHE A 297 -5.68 -19.82 8.25
CA PHE A 297 -6.96 -19.21 7.90
C PHE A 297 -7.86 -18.96 9.13
N ARG A 298 -7.87 -19.85 10.12
CA ARG A 298 -8.58 -19.60 11.39
C ARG A 298 -7.97 -18.44 12.16
N ALA A 299 -6.65 -18.27 12.14
CA ALA A 299 -5.99 -17.11 12.75
C ALA A 299 -6.41 -15.79 12.07
N VAL A 300 -6.62 -15.80 10.74
CA VAL A 300 -7.22 -14.65 10.03
C VAL A 300 -8.61 -14.34 10.57
N LEU A 301 -9.49 -15.36 10.69
CA LEU A 301 -10.85 -15.15 11.20
C LEU A 301 -10.90 -14.72 12.67
N ALA A 302 -9.91 -15.11 13.47
CA ALA A 302 -9.78 -14.63 14.86
C ALA A 302 -9.45 -13.12 14.95
N ARG A 303 -9.01 -12.49 13.86
CA ARG A 303 -8.76 -11.03 13.76
C ARG A 303 -9.85 -10.33 12.96
N THR A 304 -10.26 -10.95 11.86
CA THR A 304 -11.22 -10.44 10.90
C THR A 304 -12.30 -11.52 10.64
N PRO A 305 -13.33 -11.63 11.51
CA PRO A 305 -14.28 -12.75 11.50
C PRO A 305 -15.04 -12.98 10.18
N GLN A 306 -15.19 -11.93 9.36
CA GLN A 306 -15.89 -11.99 8.07
C GLN A 306 -14.93 -11.89 6.88
N HIS A 307 -13.65 -12.24 7.04
CA HIS A 307 -12.69 -12.15 5.95
C HIS A 307 -13.04 -13.14 4.81
N PRO A 308 -13.50 -12.66 3.64
CA PRO A 308 -14.14 -13.51 2.63
C PRO A 308 -13.21 -14.58 2.07
N ILE A 309 -11.94 -14.24 1.86
CA ILE A 309 -10.95 -15.18 1.31
C ILE A 309 -10.63 -16.31 2.29
N ALA A 310 -10.57 -16.00 3.59
CA ALA A 310 -10.25 -17.02 4.60
C ALA A 310 -11.44 -17.97 4.79
N LEU A 311 -12.66 -17.43 4.84
CA LEU A 311 -13.91 -18.21 4.84
C LEU A 311 -14.00 -19.13 3.63
N ASN A 312 -13.78 -18.58 2.42
CA ASN A 312 -13.78 -19.36 1.18
C ASN A 312 -12.76 -20.51 1.21
N ASN A 313 -11.51 -20.22 1.62
CA ASN A 313 -10.47 -21.24 1.64
C ASN A 313 -10.72 -22.31 2.71
N LEU A 314 -11.24 -21.94 3.88
CA LEU A 314 -11.64 -22.92 4.90
C LEU A 314 -12.78 -23.83 4.41
N ALA A 315 -13.80 -23.26 3.76
CA ALA A 315 -14.90 -24.04 3.19
C ALA A 315 -14.39 -25.06 2.15
N TRP A 316 -13.53 -24.60 1.23
CA TRP A 316 -12.91 -25.44 0.22
C TRP A 316 -12.08 -26.56 0.84
N LEU A 317 -11.14 -26.20 1.71
CA LEU A 317 -10.18 -27.13 2.32
C LEU A 317 -10.87 -28.18 3.19
N THR A 318 -12.03 -27.83 3.77
CA THR A 318 -12.84 -28.75 4.56
C THR A 318 -13.46 -29.86 3.72
N VAL A 319 -13.89 -29.54 2.49
CA VAL A 319 -14.33 -30.56 1.54
C VAL A 319 -13.17 -31.44 1.12
N GLU A 320 -12.00 -30.87 0.82
CA GLU A 320 -10.83 -31.64 0.38
C GLU A 320 -10.35 -32.66 1.42
N ARG A 321 -10.46 -32.32 2.71
CA ARG A 321 -10.08 -33.23 3.81
C ARG A 321 -11.19 -34.17 4.28
N GLY A 322 -12.41 -34.07 3.72
CA GLY A 322 -13.58 -34.81 4.22
C GLY A 322 -13.99 -34.40 5.64
N GLY A 323 -13.91 -33.11 5.97
CA GLY A 323 -14.29 -32.57 7.28
C GLY A 323 -15.79 -32.31 7.43
N ASP A 324 -16.16 -31.49 8.42
CA ASP A 324 -17.55 -31.12 8.71
C ASP A 324 -18.16 -30.27 7.56
N LEU A 325 -19.06 -30.88 6.79
CA LEU A 325 -19.71 -30.25 5.65
C LEU A 325 -20.73 -29.18 6.05
N ASP A 326 -21.31 -29.26 7.26
CA ASP A 326 -22.21 -28.23 7.76
C ASP A 326 -21.43 -26.96 8.11
N GLU A 327 -20.24 -27.13 8.69
CA GLU A 327 -19.31 -26.03 8.93
C GLU A 327 -18.81 -25.41 7.61
N ALA A 328 -18.45 -26.26 6.64
CA ALA A 328 -18.04 -25.80 5.32
C ALA A 328 -19.13 -24.96 4.62
N VAL A 329 -20.41 -25.38 4.69
CA VAL A 329 -21.52 -24.60 4.12
C VAL A 329 -21.63 -23.24 4.80
N ARG A 330 -21.57 -23.18 6.14
CA ARG A 330 -21.63 -21.90 6.87
C ARG A 330 -20.52 -20.94 6.45
N TRP A 331 -19.28 -21.43 6.30
CA TRP A 331 -18.18 -20.59 5.82
C TRP A 331 -18.39 -20.13 4.37
N ALA A 332 -18.83 -21.01 3.48
CA ALA A 332 -19.08 -20.64 2.09
C ALA A 332 -20.21 -19.60 1.95
N GLU A 333 -21.29 -19.75 2.71
CA GLU A 333 -22.40 -18.78 2.74
C GLU A 333 -21.98 -17.43 3.31
N ALA A 334 -21.15 -17.41 4.35
CA ALA A 334 -20.58 -16.19 4.88
C ALA A 334 -19.64 -15.51 3.86
N ALA A 335 -18.84 -16.27 3.12
CA ALA A 335 -17.99 -15.73 2.04
C ALA A 335 -18.83 -15.10 0.91
N VAL A 336 -19.92 -15.75 0.50
CA VAL A 336 -20.87 -15.22 -0.50
C VAL A 336 -21.58 -13.98 0.04
N THR A 337 -21.93 -13.94 1.32
CA THR A 337 -22.56 -12.74 1.92
C THR A 337 -21.61 -11.53 1.87
N ALA A 338 -20.31 -11.76 2.14
CA ALA A 338 -19.30 -10.71 2.05
C ALA A 338 -18.98 -10.28 0.61
N LEU A 339 -19.06 -11.21 -0.36
CA LEU A 339 -18.78 -10.96 -1.79
C LEU A 339 -19.88 -11.55 -2.69
N PRO A 340 -21.09 -10.96 -2.74
CA PRO A 340 -22.28 -11.59 -3.35
C PRO A 340 -22.22 -11.77 -4.86
N ASN A 341 -21.30 -11.05 -5.54
CA ASN A 341 -21.12 -11.11 -6.98
C ASN A 341 -19.74 -11.66 -7.38
N ASP A 342 -18.97 -12.21 -6.45
CA ASP A 342 -17.68 -12.82 -6.78
C ASP A 342 -17.89 -14.28 -7.22
N PRO A 343 -17.57 -14.64 -8.48
CA PRO A 343 -17.82 -15.98 -9.00
C PRO A 343 -16.98 -17.06 -8.30
N SER A 344 -15.88 -16.72 -7.64
CA SER A 344 -15.00 -17.69 -6.97
C SER A 344 -15.64 -18.20 -5.67
N VAL A 345 -16.16 -17.30 -4.83
CA VAL A 345 -16.83 -17.72 -3.57
C VAL A 345 -18.13 -18.47 -3.84
N ILE A 346 -18.87 -18.08 -4.90
CA ILE A 346 -20.08 -18.78 -5.33
C ILE A 346 -19.73 -20.18 -5.87
N THR A 347 -18.62 -20.32 -6.59
CA THR A 347 -18.14 -21.64 -7.05
C THR A 347 -17.84 -22.55 -5.87
N THR A 348 -17.17 -22.04 -4.83
CA THR A 348 -16.91 -22.80 -3.61
C THR A 348 -18.20 -23.21 -2.90
N LEU A 349 -19.19 -22.31 -2.78
CA LEU A 349 -20.50 -22.66 -2.22
C LEU A 349 -21.15 -23.82 -2.98
N GLY A 350 -21.18 -23.74 -4.31
CA GLY A 350 -21.73 -24.82 -5.13
C GLY A 350 -20.95 -26.13 -4.96
N TRP A 351 -19.63 -26.07 -4.83
CA TRP A 351 -18.78 -27.24 -4.60
C TRP A 351 -19.01 -27.89 -3.24
N VAL A 352 -19.14 -27.08 -2.18
CA VAL A 352 -19.41 -27.55 -0.82
C VAL A 352 -20.82 -28.15 -0.72
N ARG A 353 -21.82 -27.51 -1.32
CA ARG A 353 -23.19 -28.03 -1.37
C ARG A 353 -23.28 -29.36 -2.12
N ARG A 354 -22.53 -29.51 -3.23
CA ARG A 354 -22.40 -30.79 -3.92
C ARG A 354 -21.85 -31.86 -2.97
N ALA A 355 -20.77 -31.56 -2.24
CA ALA A 355 -20.16 -32.51 -1.31
C ALA A 355 -21.13 -32.94 -0.19
N ARG A 356 -22.00 -32.02 0.27
CA ARG A 356 -23.07 -32.29 1.23
C ARG A 356 -24.27 -33.05 0.65
N GLY A 357 -24.34 -33.23 -0.68
CA GLY A 357 -25.44 -33.91 -1.37
C GLY A 357 -26.60 -33.01 -1.81
N GLU A 358 -26.47 -31.68 -1.64
CA GLU A 358 -27.47 -30.68 -1.99
C GLU A 358 -27.39 -30.31 -3.48
N LEU A 359 -27.62 -31.30 -4.35
CA LEU A 359 -27.35 -31.18 -5.79
C LEU A 359 -28.13 -30.03 -6.48
N PRO A 360 -29.43 -29.78 -6.21
CA PRO A 360 -30.14 -28.65 -6.82
C PRO A 360 -29.56 -27.29 -6.42
N GLN A 361 -29.22 -27.12 -5.15
CA GLN A 361 -28.62 -25.88 -4.64
C GLN A 361 -27.18 -25.69 -5.14
N ALA A 362 -26.44 -26.79 -5.30
CA ALA A 362 -25.11 -26.78 -5.88
C ALA A 362 -25.13 -26.34 -7.35
N GLU A 363 -26.09 -26.85 -8.13
CA GLU A 363 -26.28 -26.43 -9.52
C GLU A 363 -26.60 -24.94 -9.59
N ALA A 364 -27.57 -24.46 -8.80
CA ALA A 364 -27.98 -23.06 -8.82
C ALA A 364 -26.80 -22.11 -8.59
N ALA A 365 -25.96 -22.41 -7.58
CA ALA A 365 -24.75 -21.64 -7.30
C ALA A 365 -23.73 -21.72 -8.44
N LEU A 366 -23.41 -22.92 -8.94
CA LEU A 366 -22.43 -23.07 -10.03
C LEU A 366 -22.91 -22.43 -11.33
N ALA A 367 -24.20 -22.52 -11.66
CA ALA A 367 -24.80 -21.86 -12.81
C ALA A 367 -24.70 -20.34 -12.69
N GLN A 368 -24.96 -19.78 -11.49
CA GLN A 368 -24.77 -18.35 -11.22
C GLN A 368 -23.29 -17.95 -11.41
N ALA A 369 -22.35 -18.72 -10.87
CA ALA A 369 -20.92 -18.45 -11.02
C ALA A 369 -20.46 -18.49 -12.49
N VAL A 370 -20.99 -19.43 -13.29
CA VAL A 370 -20.73 -19.53 -14.73
C VAL A 370 -21.32 -18.33 -15.48
N THR A 371 -22.51 -17.86 -15.12
CA THR A 371 -23.12 -16.65 -15.70
C THR A 371 -22.28 -15.41 -15.42
N LEU A 372 -21.77 -15.26 -14.20
CA LEU A 372 -20.93 -14.13 -13.81
C LEU A 372 -19.56 -14.16 -14.51
N GLN A 373 -18.91 -15.32 -14.55
CA GLN A 373 -17.62 -15.48 -15.23
C GLN A 373 -17.41 -16.93 -15.68
N PRO A 374 -17.67 -17.24 -16.96
CA PRO A 374 -17.47 -18.59 -17.48
C PRO A 374 -15.96 -18.89 -17.58
N ASN A 375 -15.56 -20.07 -17.10
CA ASN A 375 -14.25 -20.64 -17.33
C ASN A 375 -14.33 -22.18 -17.36
N ALA A 376 -13.25 -22.84 -17.77
CA ALA A 376 -13.22 -24.30 -17.91
C ALA A 376 -13.47 -25.04 -16.59
N ASP A 377 -12.92 -24.55 -15.46
CA ASP A 377 -13.11 -25.18 -14.15
C ASP A 377 -14.57 -25.13 -13.67
N ARG A 378 -15.21 -23.96 -13.71
CA ARG A 378 -16.60 -23.77 -13.26
C ARG A 378 -17.59 -24.55 -14.12
N LEU A 379 -17.38 -24.57 -15.44
CA LEU A 379 -18.17 -25.39 -16.36
C LEU A 379 -18.00 -26.88 -16.07
N THR A 380 -16.76 -27.33 -15.80
CA THR A 380 -16.51 -28.72 -15.42
C THR A 380 -17.23 -29.08 -14.12
N ARG A 381 -17.16 -28.22 -13.09
CA ARG A 381 -17.86 -28.44 -11.82
C ARG A 381 -19.37 -28.49 -11.99
N LEU A 382 -19.94 -27.59 -12.79
CA LEU A 382 -21.37 -27.60 -13.12
C LEU A 382 -21.77 -28.90 -13.81
N ALA A 383 -20.98 -29.34 -14.79
CA ALA A 383 -21.19 -30.60 -15.48
C ALA A 383 -21.17 -31.79 -14.52
N MET A 384 -20.20 -31.84 -13.60
CA MET A 384 -20.12 -32.89 -12.60
C MET A 384 -21.37 -32.96 -11.72
N VAL A 385 -21.98 -31.81 -11.36
CA VAL A 385 -23.22 -31.75 -10.58
C VAL A 385 -24.41 -32.20 -11.42
N ARG A 386 -24.54 -31.72 -12.66
CA ARG A 386 -25.61 -32.14 -13.58
C ARG A 386 -25.56 -33.64 -13.89
N ALA A 387 -24.36 -34.19 -14.07
CA ALA A 387 -24.15 -35.62 -14.22
C ALA A 387 -24.60 -36.41 -12.98
N ALA A 388 -24.28 -35.92 -11.77
CA ALA A 388 -24.74 -36.54 -10.52
C ALA A 388 -26.28 -36.50 -10.36
N MET A 389 -26.95 -35.54 -11.02
CA MET A 389 -28.41 -35.45 -11.09
C MET A 389 -29.02 -36.26 -12.25
N GLY A 390 -28.22 -37.03 -12.99
CA GLY A 390 -28.69 -37.83 -14.13
C GLY A 390 -28.89 -37.04 -15.43
N ARG A 391 -28.55 -35.75 -15.46
CA ARG A 391 -28.70 -34.87 -16.63
C ARG A 391 -27.46 -34.94 -17.52
N ARG A 392 -27.30 -36.10 -18.15
CA ARG A 392 -26.12 -36.45 -18.95
C ARG A 392 -25.87 -35.47 -20.10
N ASP A 393 -26.90 -35.12 -20.86
CA ASP A 393 -26.74 -34.30 -22.06
C ASP A 393 -26.28 -32.87 -21.73
N GLU A 394 -26.86 -32.27 -20.69
CA GLU A 394 -26.44 -30.96 -20.18
C GLU A 394 -24.99 -31.00 -19.68
N ALA A 395 -24.60 -32.05 -18.95
CA ALA A 395 -23.22 -32.22 -18.48
C ALA A 395 -22.23 -32.35 -19.65
N LEU A 396 -22.55 -33.12 -20.68
CA LEU A 396 -21.70 -33.24 -21.88
C LEU A 396 -21.59 -31.90 -22.63
N ALA A 397 -22.67 -31.11 -22.69
CA ALA A 397 -22.63 -29.78 -23.30
C ALA A 397 -21.71 -28.82 -22.53
N ASP A 398 -21.82 -28.79 -21.20
CA ASP A 398 -20.95 -27.97 -20.34
C ASP A 398 -19.46 -28.35 -20.48
N LEU A 399 -19.15 -29.65 -20.54
CA LEU A 399 -17.78 -30.13 -20.71
C LEU A 399 -17.20 -29.78 -22.08
N ARG A 400 -18.00 -29.88 -23.15
CA ARG A 400 -17.58 -29.40 -24.47
C ARG A 400 -17.28 -27.91 -24.45
N ARG A 401 -18.15 -27.11 -23.84
CA ARG A 401 -17.92 -25.67 -23.67
C ARG A 401 -16.69 -25.37 -22.81
N ALA A 402 -16.41 -26.17 -21.78
CA ALA A 402 -15.19 -26.04 -20.98
C ALA A 402 -13.93 -26.25 -21.84
N LEU A 403 -13.96 -27.24 -22.73
CA LEU A 403 -12.87 -27.54 -23.66
C LEU A 403 -12.78 -26.55 -24.83
N GLU A 404 -13.87 -25.89 -25.22
CA GLU A 404 -13.82 -24.75 -26.14
C GLU A 404 -13.08 -23.57 -25.52
N LEU A 405 -13.35 -23.26 -24.24
CA LEU A 405 -12.64 -22.21 -23.51
C LEU A 405 -11.18 -22.57 -23.22
N GLN A 406 -10.90 -23.84 -22.96
CA GLN A 406 -9.55 -24.34 -22.68
C GLN A 406 -9.37 -25.77 -23.21
N PRO A 407 -8.91 -25.94 -24.47
CA PRO A 407 -8.80 -27.26 -25.12
C PRO A 407 -7.94 -28.29 -24.38
N GLY A 408 -6.98 -27.81 -23.57
CA GLY A 408 -6.08 -28.64 -22.77
C GLY A 408 -6.56 -28.92 -21.34
N TYR A 409 -7.78 -28.52 -20.93
CA TYR A 409 -8.20 -28.64 -19.53
C TYR A 409 -8.44 -30.10 -19.14
N ALA A 410 -7.45 -30.69 -18.45
CA ALA A 410 -7.45 -32.11 -18.11
C ALA A 410 -8.70 -32.57 -17.31
N PRO A 411 -9.19 -31.83 -16.29
CA PRO A 411 -10.38 -32.24 -15.56
C PRO A 411 -11.63 -32.37 -16.45
N ALA A 412 -11.83 -31.44 -17.39
CA ALA A 412 -12.95 -31.54 -18.33
C ALA A 412 -12.85 -32.77 -19.24
N ARG A 413 -11.65 -33.08 -19.76
CA ARG A 413 -11.44 -34.26 -20.61
C ARG A 413 -11.70 -35.56 -19.86
N GLN A 414 -11.14 -35.68 -18.66
CA GLN A 414 -11.33 -36.86 -17.81
C GLN A 414 -12.80 -37.08 -17.48
N GLU A 415 -13.51 -36.02 -17.11
CA GLU A 415 -14.93 -36.12 -16.78
C GLU A 415 -15.78 -36.41 -18.03
N LEU A 416 -15.43 -35.87 -19.20
CA LEU A 416 -16.09 -36.17 -20.46
C LEU A 416 -15.98 -37.66 -20.81
N GLU A 417 -14.77 -38.21 -20.74
CA GLU A 417 -14.53 -39.64 -20.97
C GLU A 417 -15.24 -40.53 -19.94
N ARG A 418 -15.25 -40.10 -18.66
CA ARG A 418 -15.95 -40.81 -17.58
C ARG A 418 -17.45 -40.89 -17.85
N ILE A 419 -18.06 -39.76 -18.25
CA ILE A 419 -19.49 -39.75 -18.58
C ILE A 419 -19.72 -40.59 -19.82
N GLN A 420 -18.94 -40.45 -20.90
CA GLN A 420 -19.16 -41.20 -22.16
C GLN A 420 -19.07 -42.73 -22.01
N ARG A 421 -18.27 -43.24 -21.08
CA ARG A 421 -18.09 -44.69 -20.84
C ARG A 421 -19.17 -45.35 -19.98
N ASN A 422 -19.81 -44.57 -19.11
CA ASN A 422 -20.98 -45.01 -18.33
C ASN A 422 -22.26 -44.67 -19.08
#